data_AF-A0A3D5QEI0-F1
#
_entry.id   AF-A0A3D5QEI0-F1
#
_cell.length_a   1.000
_cell.length_b   1.000
_cell.length_c   1.000
_cell.angle_alpha   90.00
_cell.angle_beta   90.00
_cell.angle_gamma   90.00
#
_symmetry.space_group_name_H-M   'P 1'
#
loop_
_entity.id
_entity.type
_entity.pdbx_description
1 polymer ?
#
loop_
_entity_poly.entity_id
_entity_poly.type
_entity_poly.pdbx_seq_one_letter_code
_entity_poly.pdbx_strand_id
1 'polypeptide(L)'
;MIVITGAAGFIGSVILKHFNDKGHDNILAVDKLGEKTKWKNLNNKKFTDFCDKDDFLANPDKFKGIDTIIHMGACTDTAEFNLDYLIKN
;
A
#
# COMPACT_ATOMS: atom_id res chain seq x y z
N MET A 1 -0.93 -1.63 -14.85
CA MET A 1 -0.98 -2.09 -13.45
C MET A 1 -1.47 -0.97 -12.54
N ILE A 2 -2.32 -1.27 -11.54
CA ILE A 2 -2.75 -0.29 -10.53
C ILE A 2 -1.84 -0.42 -9.30
N VAL A 3 -1.28 0.68 -8.81
CA VAL A 3 -0.58 0.70 -7.52
C VAL A 3 -1.50 1.23 -6.44
N ILE A 4 -1.60 0.54 -5.31
CA ILE A 4 -2.30 1.02 -4.12
C ILE A 4 -1.28 1.12 -2.99
N THR A 5 -0.95 2.33 -2.53
CA THR A 5 -0.12 2.49 -1.33
C THR A 5 -1.01 2.55 -0.09
N GLY A 6 -0.53 2.07 1.06
CA GLY A 6 -1.40 1.88 2.22
C GLY A 6 -2.40 0.75 2.01
N ALA A 7 -2.07 -0.23 1.15
CA ALA A 7 -2.96 -1.31 0.73
C ALA A 7 -3.38 -2.26 1.86
N ALA A 8 -2.56 -2.43 2.89
CA ALA A 8 -2.90 -3.18 4.10
C ALA A 8 -3.56 -2.29 5.16
N GLY A 9 -3.61 -0.97 4.96
CA GLY A 9 -4.37 -0.02 5.74
C GLY A 9 -5.88 -0.21 5.61
N PHE A 10 -6.64 0.53 6.43
CA PHE A 10 -8.10 0.40 6.47
C PHE A 10 -8.73 0.74 5.11
N ILE A 11 -8.52 1.96 4.62
CA ILE A 11 -9.13 2.44 3.37
C ILE A 11 -8.51 1.73 2.15
N GLY A 12 -7.18 1.59 2.10
CA GLY A 12 -6.49 0.96 0.98
C GLY A 12 -6.94 -0.48 0.74
N SER A 13 -7.16 -1.26 1.81
CA SER A 13 -7.64 -2.65 1.67
C SER A 13 -9.07 -2.74 1.13
N VAL A 14 -9.94 -1.77 1.45
CA VAL A 14 -11.31 -1.69 0.91
C VAL A 14 -11.27 -1.31 -0.57
N ILE A 15 -10.40 -0.38 -0.97
CA ILE A 15 -10.18 -0.03 -2.38
C ILE A 15 -9.68 -1.25 -3.16
N LEU A 16 -8.72 -2.00 -2.62
CA LEU A 16 -8.23 -3.23 -3.24
C LEU A 16 -9.37 -4.23 -3.43
N LYS A 17 -10.20 -4.45 -2.40
CA LYS A 17 -11.39 -5.31 -2.50
C LYS A 17 -12.37 -4.84 -3.60
N HIS A 18 -12.60 -3.52 -3.70
CA HIS A 18 -13.47 -2.95 -4.71
C HIS A 18 -12.98 -3.27 -6.14
N PHE A 19 -11.68 -3.22 -6.39
CA PHE A 19 -11.12 -3.64 -7.67
C PHE A 19 -11.26 -5.14 -7.91
N ASN A 20 -10.98 -5.97 -6.91
CA ASN A 20 -11.17 -7.43 -7.02
C ASN A 20 -12.61 -7.81 -7.35
N ASP A 21 -13.59 -7.14 -6.74
CA ASP A 21 -15.02 -7.36 -7.00
C ASP A 21 -15.44 -7.00 -8.41
N LYS A 22 -14.69 -6.10 -9.05
CA LYS A 22 -14.83 -5.73 -10.47
C LYS A 22 -13.98 -6.59 -11.41
N GLY A 23 -13.30 -7.62 -10.90
CA GLY A 23 -12.44 -8.49 -11.69
C GLY A 23 -11.05 -7.91 -12.00
N HIS A 24 -10.64 -6.85 -11.32
CA HIS A 24 -9.29 -6.29 -11.43
C HIS A 24 -8.39 -6.83 -10.32
N ASP A 25 -7.37 -7.60 -10.69
CA ASP A 25 -6.36 -8.17 -9.78
C ASP A 25 -4.91 -7.86 -10.18
N ASN A 26 -4.69 -7.18 -11.33
CA ASN A 26 -3.40 -6.63 -11.74
C ASN A 26 -3.01 -5.39 -10.90
N ILE A 27 -2.77 -5.63 -9.62
CA ILE A 27 -2.56 -4.62 -8.58
C ILE A 27 -1.24 -4.87 -7.88
N LEU A 28 -0.42 -3.83 -7.73
CA LEU A 28 0.72 -3.81 -6.81
C LEU A 28 0.27 -3.21 -5.48
N ALA A 29 0.30 -4.01 -4.43
CA ALA A 29 0.03 -3.56 -3.07
C ALA A 29 1.30 -3.01 -2.43
N VAL A 30 1.30 -1.74 -2.01
CA VAL A 30 2.44 -1.11 -1.33
C VAL A 30 2.04 -0.77 0.09
N ASP A 31 2.76 -1.27 1.09
CA ASP A 31 2.54 -0.91 2.50
C ASP A 31 3.77 -1.26 3.35
N LYS A 32 3.73 -0.91 4.64
CA LYS A 32 4.66 -1.41 5.64
C LYS A 32 3.89 -2.29 6.63
N LEU A 33 4.04 -3.60 6.50
CA LEU A 33 3.24 -4.56 7.29
C LEU A 33 3.58 -4.53 8.78
N GLY A 34 4.86 -4.32 9.13
CA GLY A 34 5.35 -4.25 10.51
C GLY A 34 4.91 -5.44 11.39
N GLU A 35 5.04 -5.31 12.72
CA GLU A 35 4.60 -6.35 13.68
C GLU A 35 3.07 -6.38 13.91
N LYS A 36 2.32 -5.48 13.26
CA LYS A 36 0.88 -5.32 13.50
C LYS A 36 0.06 -6.34 12.69
N THR A 37 -1.18 -6.54 13.10
CA THR A 37 -2.18 -7.39 12.43
C THR A 37 -2.67 -6.85 11.08
N LYS A 38 -2.09 -5.76 10.55
CA LYS A 38 -2.50 -5.10 9.29
C LYS A 38 -2.47 -6.03 8.09
N TRP A 39 -1.52 -6.96 8.04
CA TRP A 39 -1.43 -7.96 6.98
C TRP A 39 -2.73 -8.77 6.81
N LYS A 40 -3.52 -8.95 7.88
CA LYS A 40 -4.82 -9.65 7.82
C LYS A 40 -5.83 -8.92 6.93
N ASN A 41 -5.68 -7.61 6.75
CA ASN A 41 -6.50 -6.85 5.81
C ASN A 41 -6.23 -7.25 4.35
N LEU A 42 -5.14 -7.94 4.04
CA LEU A 42 -4.86 -8.48 2.70
C LEU A 42 -5.41 -9.89 2.51
N ASN A 43 -5.92 -10.55 3.56
CA ASN A 43 -6.50 -11.89 3.43
C ASN A 43 -7.69 -11.88 2.47
N ASN A 44 -7.77 -12.94 1.65
CA ASN A 44 -8.81 -13.14 0.64
C ASN A 44 -8.92 -12.00 -0.40
N LYS A 45 -7.83 -11.25 -0.59
CA LYS A 45 -7.69 -10.25 -1.66
C LYS A 45 -6.70 -10.74 -2.71
N LYS A 46 -6.91 -10.32 -3.95
CA LYS A 46 -6.10 -10.67 -5.11
C LYS A 46 -5.28 -9.46 -5.52
N PHE A 47 -3.98 -9.63 -5.60
CA PHE A 47 -3.03 -8.64 -6.08
C PHE A 47 -1.84 -9.39 -6.66
N THR A 48 -1.12 -8.76 -7.59
CA THR A 48 -0.04 -9.39 -8.35
C THR A 48 1.22 -9.51 -7.51
N ASP A 49 1.52 -8.49 -6.72
CA ASP A 49 2.70 -8.46 -5.86
C ASP A 49 2.51 -7.50 -4.69
N PHE A 50 3.34 -7.67 -3.66
CA PHE A 50 3.44 -6.79 -2.52
C PHE A 50 4.84 -6.16 -2.45
N CYS A 51 4.92 -4.86 -2.20
CA CYS A 51 6.19 -4.15 -2.04
C CYS A 51 6.19 -3.34 -0.75
N ASP A 52 7.31 -3.40 -0.01
CA ASP A 52 7.50 -2.49 1.13
C ASP A 52 7.56 -1.04 0.65
N LYS A 53 6.99 -0.11 1.43
CA LYS A 53 6.96 1.32 1.06
C LYS A 53 8.36 1.90 0.83
N ASP A 54 9.35 1.47 1.61
CA ASP A 54 10.71 2.02 1.54
C ASP A 54 11.40 1.53 0.26
N ASP A 55 11.18 0.27 -0.13
CA ASP A 55 11.66 -0.30 -1.39
C ASP A 55 11.00 0.33 -2.61
N PHE A 56 9.69 0.62 -2.51
CA PHE A 56 8.92 1.29 -3.55
C PHE A 56 9.46 2.70 -3.84
N LEU A 57 9.82 3.44 -2.79
CA LEU A 57 10.42 4.76 -2.90
C LEU A 57 11.86 4.73 -3.40
N ALA A 58 12.65 3.74 -2.96
CA ALA A 58 14.07 3.65 -3.31
C ALA A 58 14.32 3.24 -4.78
N ASN A 59 13.37 2.54 -5.40
CA ASN A 59 13.56 1.95 -6.73
C ASN A 59 12.39 2.25 -7.70
N PRO A 60 12.09 3.53 -8.01
CA PRO A 60 10.96 3.88 -8.87
C PRO A 60 11.05 3.24 -10.26
N ASP A 61 12.27 3.14 -10.82
CA ASP A 61 12.50 2.57 -12.15
C ASP A 61 12.23 1.06 -12.27
N LYS A 62 12.14 0.36 -11.12
CA LYS A 62 11.79 -1.06 -11.06
C LYS A 62 10.33 -1.30 -11.47
N PHE A 63 9.45 -0.32 -11.24
CA PHE A 63 8.02 -0.47 -11.48
C PHE A 63 7.62 0.22 -12.78
N LYS A 64 7.55 -0.57 -13.86
CA LYS A 64 7.14 -0.10 -15.18
C LYS A 64 5.69 -0.50 -15.47
N GLY A 65 5.03 0.22 -16.39
CA GLY A 65 3.65 -0.09 -16.79
C GLY A 65 2.61 0.18 -15.69
N ILE A 66 2.90 1.15 -14.82
CA ILE A 66 1.91 1.69 -13.88
C ILE A 66 0.95 2.59 -14.66
N ASP A 67 -0.33 2.25 -14.64
CA ASP A 67 -1.37 3.07 -15.28
C ASP A 67 -1.86 4.15 -14.31
N THR A 68 -2.02 3.77 -13.04
CA THR A 68 -2.60 4.61 -11.99
C THR A 68 -2.00 4.28 -10.63
N ILE A 69 -1.79 5.31 -9.80
CA ILE A 69 -1.43 5.18 -8.39
C ILE A 69 -2.58 5.72 -7.53
N ILE A 70 -3.09 4.90 -6.61
CA ILE A 70 -4.03 5.30 -5.56
C ILE A 70 -3.25 5.40 -4.24
N HIS A 71 -2.96 6.63 -3.83
CA HIS A 71 -2.06 6.89 -2.71
C HIS A 71 -2.83 7.07 -1.40
N MET A 72 -2.92 5.99 -0.59
CA MET A 72 -3.54 6.00 0.75
C MET A 72 -2.54 5.71 1.89
N GLY A 73 -1.25 5.64 1.60
CA GLY A 73 -0.22 5.33 2.59
C GLY A 73 0.24 6.59 3.32
N ALA A 74 0.07 6.63 4.63
CA ALA A 74 0.52 7.75 5.47
C ALA A 74 0.79 7.29 6.91
N CYS A 75 1.55 8.10 7.66
CA CYS A 75 1.47 8.07 9.11
C CYS A 75 0.13 8.71 9.52
N THR A 76 -0.79 7.91 10.05
CA THR A 76 -2.12 8.38 10.49
C THR A 76 -2.22 8.47 12.01
N ASP A 77 -1.11 8.30 12.73
CA ASP A 77 -1.07 8.44 14.17
C ASP A 77 -0.92 9.93 14.52
N THR A 78 -2.01 10.53 14.97
CA THR A 78 -2.04 11.93 15.40
C THR A 78 -1.25 12.19 16.68
N ALA A 79 -0.85 11.12 17.39
CA ALA A 79 -0.02 11.17 18.58
C ALA A 79 1.43 10.71 18.30
N GLU A 80 1.85 10.71 17.03
CA GLU A 80 3.26 10.53 16.68
C GLU A 80 4.05 11.82 16.98
N PHE A 81 5.04 11.71 17.87
CA PHE A 81 5.87 12.84 18.31
C PHE A 81 7.31 12.77 17.78
N ASN A 82 7.68 11.69 17.09
CA ASN A 82 8.98 11.57 16.44
C ASN A 82 9.02 12.43 15.16
N LEU A 83 9.50 13.66 15.28
CA LEU A 83 9.57 14.62 14.18
C LEU A 83 10.51 14.16 13.06
N ASP A 84 11.64 13.52 13.38
CA ASP A 84 12.58 13.02 12.37
C ASP A 84 11.91 11.96 11.49
N TYR A 85 11.12 11.08 12.11
CA TYR A 85 10.30 10.13 11.39
C TYR A 85 9.24 10.84 10.54
N LEU A 86 8.51 11.82 11.08
CA LEU A 86 7.48 12.54 10.33
C LEU A 86 8.03 13.33 9.13
N ILE A 87 9.23 13.89 9.22
CA ILE A 87 9.91 14.58 8.11
C ILE A 87 10.30 13.59 7.00
N LYS A 88 10.70 12.37 7.36
CA LYS A 88 11.12 11.35 6.41
C LYS A 88 9.96 10.55 5.81
N ASN A 89 8.85 10.42 6.53
CA ASN A 89 7.81 9.41 6.31
C ASN A 89 7.03 9.55 5.00
#